data_AF-A0A2U3AR56-F1
#
_entry.id   AF-A0A2U3AR56-F1
#
_cell.length_a   1.000
_cell.length_b   1.000
_cell.length_c   1.000
_cell.angle_alpha   90.00
_cell.angle_beta   90.00
_cell.angle_gamma   90.00
#
_symmetry.space_group_name_H-M   'P 1'
#
loop_
_entity.id
_entity.type
_entity.pdbx_description
1 polymer ?
#
loop_
_entity_poly.entity_id
_entity_poly.type
_entity_poly.pdbx_seq_one_letter_code
_entity_poly.pdbx_strand_id
1 'polypeptide(L)'
;MPRPQEGWSTYIGESAKTITDKLGEPIRKGPSAYGFEWWVYHADQQYILVGVEKNKVKQVFLTGEHVDAQPFKIGQSIDELYRNTITDTEINIKIADSIFTLMLSEVDLQSRLLVMYDGVLAQLYFDHTTKQLQGIRFIDGETLVKQKPYDMTYVGTIIEPEKLSSFTQEKINAENAKQLFELTNIFRAYNNLDQFTYSEELNKVTNQQLKNIVMDRLAKIDSADTDLEQVLKKNEVDFEQASENIAENYSDAVDAVSGFINSEKHRKDLLQSNYNIVGTSAFEKNYAQIFIEK
;
A
#
# COMPACT_ATOMS: atom_id res chain seq x y z
N MET A 1 -12.60 19.04 9.61
CA MET A 1 -11.81 20.28 9.42
C MET A 1 -12.03 20.78 7.99
N PRO A 2 -11.98 22.10 7.72
CA PRO A 2 -12.12 22.58 6.35
C PRO A 2 -11.07 21.94 5.44
N ARG A 3 -11.50 21.48 4.26
CA ARG A 3 -10.58 20.90 3.28
C ARG A 3 -9.57 21.94 2.79
N PRO A 4 -8.28 21.58 2.68
CA PRO A 4 -7.27 22.45 2.07
C PRO A 4 -7.71 22.91 0.68
N GLN A 5 -7.44 24.18 0.35
CA GLN A 5 -7.80 24.77 -0.95
C GLN A 5 -6.77 24.49 -2.04
N GLU A 6 -5.63 23.90 -1.67
CA GLU A 6 -4.52 23.54 -2.55
C GLU A 6 -4.01 22.13 -2.21
N GLY A 7 -3.13 21.60 -3.06
CA GLY A 7 -2.54 20.26 -2.91
C GLY A 7 -3.42 19.13 -3.44
N TRP A 8 -2.96 17.90 -3.25
CA TRP A 8 -3.61 16.71 -3.83
C TRP A 8 -4.99 16.41 -3.26
N SER A 9 -5.26 16.91 -2.05
CA SER A 9 -6.57 16.76 -1.46
C SER A 9 -7.65 17.32 -2.37
N THR A 10 -7.42 18.39 -3.16
CA THR A 10 -8.42 19.05 -4.02
C THR A 10 -8.85 18.22 -5.23
N TYR A 11 -8.05 17.25 -5.66
CA TYR A 11 -8.38 16.41 -6.83
C TYR A 11 -9.40 15.32 -6.48
N ILE A 12 -9.60 14.98 -5.20
CA ILE A 12 -10.56 13.95 -4.81
C ILE A 12 -11.99 14.37 -5.16
N GLY A 13 -12.67 13.58 -5.98
CA GLY A 13 -13.99 13.84 -6.53
C GLY A 13 -14.00 14.53 -7.90
N GLU A 14 -12.86 15.07 -8.34
CA GLU A 14 -12.71 15.74 -9.63
C GLU A 14 -12.58 14.75 -10.80
N SER A 15 -12.68 15.27 -12.02
CA SER A 15 -12.52 14.45 -13.22
C SER A 15 -11.08 13.92 -13.35
N ALA A 16 -10.93 12.67 -13.80
CA ALA A 16 -9.62 12.08 -14.08
C ALA A 16 -8.77 12.89 -15.08
N LYS A 17 -9.43 13.67 -15.96
CA LYS A 17 -8.75 14.61 -16.86
C LYS A 17 -7.92 15.68 -16.12
N THR A 18 -8.35 16.10 -14.93
CA THR A 18 -7.56 17.07 -14.14
C THR A 18 -6.19 16.52 -13.74
N ILE A 19 -6.10 15.20 -13.56
CA ILE A 19 -4.84 14.51 -13.26
C ILE A 19 -3.96 14.45 -14.50
N THR A 20 -4.51 14.06 -15.67
CA THR A 20 -3.72 14.01 -16.89
C THR A 20 -3.30 15.38 -17.39
N ASP A 21 -4.09 16.43 -17.15
CA ASP A 21 -3.69 17.81 -17.44
C ASP A 21 -2.53 18.28 -16.54
N LYS A 22 -2.42 17.75 -15.32
CA LYS A 22 -1.33 18.07 -14.38
C LYS A 22 -0.07 17.23 -14.61
N LEU A 23 -0.23 15.91 -14.79
CA LEU A 23 0.87 14.93 -14.77
C LEU A 23 1.18 14.32 -16.14
N GLY A 24 0.34 14.53 -17.15
CA GLY A 24 0.39 13.76 -18.40
C GLY A 24 -0.31 12.40 -18.28
N GLU A 25 -0.10 11.52 -19.26
CA GLU A 25 -0.65 10.16 -19.19
C GLU A 25 0.13 9.30 -18.17
N PRO A 26 -0.55 8.42 -17.41
CA PRO A 26 0.14 7.52 -16.48
C PRO A 26 0.99 6.50 -17.22
N ILE A 27 2.09 6.10 -16.60
CA ILE A 27 3.01 5.10 -17.17
C ILE A 27 2.38 3.70 -17.19
N ARG A 28 1.39 3.45 -16.31
CA ARG A 28 0.66 2.19 -16.21
C ARG A 28 -0.74 2.44 -15.66
N LYS A 29 -1.71 1.67 -16.16
CA LYS A 29 -3.06 1.57 -15.60
C LYS A 29 -3.32 0.12 -15.20
N GLY A 30 -3.90 -0.12 -14.02
CA GLY A 30 -4.14 -1.47 -13.50
C GLY A 30 -5.36 -1.56 -12.61
N PRO A 31 -6.07 -2.70 -12.56
CA PRO A 31 -7.31 -2.81 -11.78
C PRO A 31 -7.04 -2.85 -10.27
N SER A 32 -8.01 -2.39 -9.47
CA SER A 32 -8.04 -2.60 -8.02
C SER A 32 -9.16 -3.56 -7.61
N ALA A 33 -9.10 -4.05 -6.37
CA ALA A 33 -10.17 -4.85 -5.78
C ALA A 33 -11.42 -4.04 -5.38
N TYR A 34 -11.42 -2.72 -5.58
CA TYR A 34 -12.38 -1.80 -4.97
C TYR A 34 -13.17 -0.97 -5.98
N GLY A 35 -13.17 -1.39 -7.25
CA GLY A 35 -13.98 -0.81 -8.33
C GLY A 35 -13.33 0.36 -9.08
N PHE A 36 -12.21 0.89 -8.59
CA PHE A 36 -11.41 1.88 -9.32
C PHE A 36 -10.22 1.22 -10.03
N GLU A 37 -9.66 1.92 -11.01
CA GLU A 37 -8.39 1.58 -11.67
C GLU A 37 -7.27 2.45 -11.09
N TRP A 38 -6.12 1.84 -10.80
CA TRP A 38 -4.90 2.54 -10.47
C TRP A 38 -4.28 3.15 -11.72
N TRP A 39 -4.02 4.45 -11.68
CA TRP A 39 -3.16 5.17 -12.61
C TRP A 39 -1.84 5.44 -11.90
N VAL A 40 -0.78 4.84 -12.41
CA VAL A 40 0.55 4.85 -11.81
C VAL A 40 1.40 5.93 -12.48
N TYR A 41 2.05 6.75 -11.66
CA TYR A 41 3.05 7.73 -12.10
C TYR A 41 4.31 7.53 -11.27
N HIS A 42 5.45 7.57 -11.94
CA HIS A 42 6.75 7.46 -11.29
C HIS A 42 7.77 8.33 -12.03
N ALA A 43 8.38 9.28 -11.31
CA ALA A 43 9.41 10.18 -11.83
C ALA A 43 10.27 10.70 -10.69
N ASP A 44 11.57 10.86 -10.86
CA ASP A 44 12.47 11.52 -9.90
C ASP A 44 12.28 11.08 -8.43
N GLN A 45 12.26 9.77 -8.17
CA GLN A 45 12.02 9.17 -6.85
C GLN A 45 10.67 9.53 -6.22
N GLN A 46 9.72 10.00 -7.01
CA GLN A 46 8.33 10.21 -6.65
C GLN A 46 7.49 9.06 -7.19
N TYR A 47 6.58 8.57 -6.36
CA TYR A 47 5.61 7.56 -6.76
C TYR A 47 4.21 8.00 -6.36
N ILE A 48 3.34 8.10 -7.37
CA ILE A 48 1.97 8.57 -7.22
C ILE A 48 1.02 7.49 -7.78
N LEU A 49 0.06 7.09 -6.96
CA LEU A 49 -1.03 6.21 -7.36
C LEU A 49 -2.34 6.97 -7.32
N VAL A 50 -3.03 7.07 -8.44
CA VAL A 50 -4.34 7.72 -8.53
C VAL A 50 -5.41 6.66 -8.79
N GLY A 51 -6.35 6.51 -7.87
CA GLY A 51 -7.50 5.62 -8.05
C GLY A 51 -8.62 6.33 -8.79
N VAL A 52 -8.98 5.86 -9.98
CA VAL A 52 -10.02 6.45 -10.83
C VAL A 52 -11.21 5.49 -11.00
N GLU A 53 -12.41 5.92 -10.63
CA GLU A 53 -13.66 5.20 -10.88
C GLU A 53 -14.61 6.09 -11.70
N LYS A 54 -15.15 5.57 -12.81
CA LYS A 54 -16.16 6.28 -13.64
C LYS A 54 -15.78 7.73 -13.95
N ASN A 55 -14.52 7.93 -14.39
CA ASN A 55 -13.92 9.24 -14.69
C ASN A 55 -13.79 10.21 -13.50
N LYS A 56 -13.92 9.73 -12.26
CA LYS A 56 -13.68 10.51 -11.04
C LYS A 56 -12.50 9.97 -10.24
N VAL A 57 -11.71 10.88 -9.68
CA VAL A 57 -10.62 10.54 -8.76
C VAL A 57 -11.22 10.19 -7.40
N LYS A 58 -10.96 8.98 -6.93
CA LYS A 58 -11.46 8.45 -5.64
C LYS A 58 -10.38 8.50 -4.55
N GLN A 59 -9.12 8.36 -4.95
CA GLN A 59 -7.98 8.49 -4.06
C GLN A 59 -6.69 8.87 -4.79
N VAL A 60 -5.74 9.44 -4.05
CA VAL A 60 -4.37 9.72 -4.50
C VAL A 60 -3.43 9.33 -3.37
N PHE A 61 -2.53 8.39 -3.62
CA PHE A 61 -1.39 8.08 -2.75
C PHE A 61 -0.10 8.69 -3.29
N LEU A 62 0.74 9.16 -2.38
CA LEU A 62 1.94 9.96 -2.61
C LEU A 62 3.07 9.46 -1.70
N THR A 63 4.25 9.18 -2.27
CA THR A 63 5.47 8.87 -1.50
C THR A 63 6.72 9.20 -2.31
N GLY A 64 7.86 9.38 -1.65
CA GLY A 64 9.13 9.78 -2.26
C GLY A 64 9.67 11.11 -1.75
N GLU A 65 10.97 11.36 -1.94
CA GLU A 65 11.71 12.48 -1.31
C GLU A 65 11.24 13.88 -1.75
N HIS A 66 10.64 14.00 -2.94
CA HIS A 66 10.34 15.31 -3.54
C HIS A 66 8.86 15.51 -3.84
N VAL A 67 7.99 14.67 -3.30
CA VAL A 67 6.56 14.80 -3.55
C VAL A 67 5.98 16.01 -2.83
N ASP A 68 5.30 16.86 -3.58
CA ASP A 68 4.46 17.91 -3.00
C ASP A 68 3.26 17.26 -2.30
N ALA A 69 3.24 17.29 -0.98
CA ALA A 69 2.27 16.58 -0.15
C ALA A 69 1.42 17.52 0.73
N GLN A 70 1.25 18.79 0.31
CA GLN A 70 0.49 19.79 1.08
C GLN A 70 -0.90 19.27 1.53
N PRO A 71 -1.33 19.60 2.77
CA PRO A 71 -0.70 20.51 3.74
C PRO A 71 0.42 19.86 4.59
N PHE A 72 0.72 18.60 4.33
CA PHE A 72 1.74 17.83 5.05
C PHE A 72 3.07 17.85 4.29
N LYS A 73 4.10 17.25 4.88
CA LYS A 73 5.45 17.15 4.31
C LYS A 73 6.01 15.77 4.57
N ILE A 74 6.45 15.07 3.52
CA ILE A 74 7.25 13.86 3.67
C ILE A 74 8.47 14.17 4.55
N GLY A 75 8.79 13.27 5.48
CA GLY A 75 9.85 13.44 6.47
C GLY A 75 9.48 14.21 7.73
N GLN A 76 8.31 14.87 7.80
CA GLN A 76 7.88 15.54 9.04
C GLN A 76 7.65 14.52 10.15
N SER A 77 7.92 14.91 11.41
CA SER A 77 7.73 14.00 12.52
C SER A 77 6.27 13.89 12.94
N ILE A 78 5.90 12.73 13.48
CA ILE A 78 4.56 12.52 14.03
C ILE A 78 4.26 13.48 15.20
N ASP A 79 5.29 13.84 15.99
CA ASP A 79 5.15 14.80 17.09
C ASP A 79 4.83 16.21 16.58
N GLU A 80 5.39 16.62 15.44
CA GLU A 80 5.04 17.89 14.79
C GLU A 80 3.60 17.87 14.29
N LEU A 81 3.17 16.75 13.72
CA LEU A 81 1.80 16.58 13.26
C LEU A 81 0.80 16.73 14.42
N TYR A 82 1.01 16.04 15.55
CA TYR A 82 0.15 16.12 16.73
C TYR A 82 0.07 17.52 17.36
N ARG A 83 1.12 18.34 17.22
CA ARG A 83 1.08 19.74 17.69
C ARG A 83 0.24 20.66 16.82
N ASN A 84 0.13 20.35 15.53
CA ASN A 84 -0.42 21.25 14.52
C ASN A 84 -1.75 20.78 13.92
N THR A 85 -2.16 19.54 14.19
CA THR A 85 -3.33 18.90 13.57
C THR A 85 -4.23 18.31 14.65
N ILE A 86 -5.53 18.55 14.53
CA ILE A 86 -6.53 17.89 15.37
C ILE A 86 -6.67 16.45 14.87
N THR A 87 -6.44 15.49 15.78
CA THR A 87 -6.52 14.06 15.50
C THR A 87 -7.60 13.44 16.37
N ASP A 88 -8.45 12.62 15.76
CA ASP A 88 -9.50 11.87 16.45
C ASP A 88 -9.15 10.37 16.46
N THR A 89 -9.48 9.69 17.55
CA THR A 89 -9.34 8.23 17.65
C THR A 89 -10.57 7.50 17.09
N GLU A 90 -11.68 8.22 16.98
CA GLU A 90 -12.94 7.74 16.41
C GLU A 90 -13.38 8.68 15.30
N ILE A 91 -13.60 8.14 14.10
CA ILE A 91 -13.91 8.93 12.91
C ILE A 91 -15.22 8.46 12.29
N ASN A 92 -16.18 9.37 12.19
CA ASN A 92 -17.52 9.09 11.70
C ASN A 92 -17.70 9.52 10.25
N ILE A 93 -17.92 8.56 9.35
CA ILE A 93 -18.15 8.79 7.92
C ILE A 93 -19.62 8.55 7.61
N LYS A 94 -20.31 9.59 7.13
CA LYS A 94 -21.70 9.49 6.69
C LYS A 94 -21.76 9.27 5.17
N ILE A 95 -22.46 8.23 4.74
CA ILE A 95 -22.70 7.93 3.32
C ILE A 95 -24.19 7.62 3.15
N ALA A 96 -24.89 8.50 2.41
CA ALA A 96 -26.35 8.50 2.36
C ALA A 96 -26.95 8.50 3.78
N ASP A 97 -27.75 7.48 4.11
CA ASP A 97 -28.38 7.31 5.43
C ASP A 97 -27.57 6.43 6.39
N SER A 98 -26.44 5.87 5.93
CA SER A 98 -25.54 5.04 6.74
C SER A 98 -24.47 5.88 7.46
N ILE A 99 -24.08 5.44 8.64
CA ILE A 99 -22.95 5.99 9.41
C ILE A 99 -21.95 4.86 9.65
N PHE A 100 -20.69 5.10 9.31
CA PHE A 100 -19.56 4.21 9.55
C PHE A 100 -18.64 4.85 10.58
N THR A 101 -18.34 4.13 11.65
CA THR A 101 -17.49 4.60 12.75
C THR A 101 -16.18 3.81 12.72
N LEU A 102 -15.10 4.48 12.32
CA LEU A 102 -13.75 3.95 12.30
C LEU A 102 -13.09 4.18 13.65
N MET A 103 -12.41 3.16 14.17
CA MET A 103 -11.68 3.19 15.43
C MET A 103 -10.20 2.98 15.15
N LEU A 104 -9.37 3.93 15.55
CA LEU A 104 -7.91 3.86 15.38
C LEU A 104 -7.30 3.21 16.61
N SER A 105 -6.52 2.15 16.40
CA SER A 105 -5.73 1.50 17.45
C SER A 105 -4.49 2.35 17.83
N GLU A 106 -3.82 2.00 18.94
CA GLU A 106 -2.53 2.63 19.30
C GLU A 106 -1.49 2.48 18.18
N VAL A 107 -1.51 1.35 17.46
CA VAL A 107 -0.61 1.11 16.32
C VAL A 107 -0.96 2.03 15.16
N ASP A 108 -2.25 2.21 14.85
CA ASP A 108 -2.67 3.13 13.79
C ASP A 108 -2.29 4.58 14.12
N LEU A 109 -2.47 5.01 15.36
CA LEU A 109 -2.08 6.34 15.83
C LEU A 109 -0.57 6.61 15.70
N GLN A 110 0.26 5.58 15.55
CA GLN A 110 1.71 5.73 15.42
C GLN A 110 2.24 5.44 14.01
N SER A 111 1.52 4.68 13.19
CA SER A 111 2.01 4.19 11.89
C SER A 111 1.12 4.53 10.71
N ARG A 112 -0.17 4.81 10.92
CA ARG A 112 -1.15 5.07 9.86
C ARG A 112 -2.29 5.93 10.39
N LEU A 113 -1.98 7.19 10.69
CA LEU A 113 -2.94 8.11 11.29
C LEU A 113 -3.97 8.56 10.24
N LEU A 114 -5.22 8.73 10.64
CA LEU A 114 -6.31 9.21 9.78
C LEU A 114 -6.72 10.62 10.19
N VAL A 115 -6.72 11.54 9.24
CA VAL A 115 -7.16 12.93 9.44
C VAL A 115 -8.38 13.20 8.57
N MET A 116 -9.46 13.71 9.17
CA MET A 116 -10.71 14.00 8.44
C MET A 116 -10.81 15.49 8.07
N TYR A 117 -10.98 15.73 6.78
CA TYR A 117 -11.38 17.01 6.21
C TYR A 117 -12.79 16.93 5.61
N ASP A 118 -13.35 18.08 5.27
CA ASP A 118 -14.67 18.15 4.65
C ASP A 118 -14.67 17.43 3.28
N GLY A 119 -15.31 16.26 3.24
CA GLY A 119 -15.47 15.43 2.04
C GLY A 119 -14.24 14.61 1.62
N VAL A 120 -13.14 14.63 2.38
CA VAL A 120 -11.92 13.86 2.08
C VAL A 120 -11.21 13.46 3.37
N LEU A 121 -10.57 12.30 3.38
CA LEU A 121 -9.71 11.86 4.47
C LEU A 121 -8.26 11.76 3.99
N ALA A 122 -7.31 11.98 4.90
CA ALA A 122 -5.89 11.76 4.67
C ALA A 122 -5.39 10.64 5.58
N GLN A 123 -4.96 9.51 5.01
CA GLN A 123 -4.19 8.49 5.71
C GLN A 123 -2.70 8.84 5.62
N LEU A 124 -2.06 8.96 6.78
CA LEU A 124 -0.68 9.40 6.93
C LEU A 124 0.16 8.22 7.40
N TYR A 125 1.02 7.71 6.51
CA TYR A 125 1.83 6.52 6.74
C TYR A 125 3.16 6.92 7.36
N PHE A 126 3.35 6.57 8.62
CA PHE A 126 4.57 6.84 9.38
C PHE A 126 5.44 5.59 9.46
N ASP A 127 6.74 5.83 9.39
CA ASP A 127 7.75 4.87 9.83
C ASP A 127 7.83 4.95 11.36
N HIS A 128 7.44 3.87 12.04
CA HIS A 128 7.41 3.77 13.49
C HIS A 128 8.81 3.88 14.12
N THR A 129 9.86 3.42 13.41
CA THR A 129 11.25 3.50 13.88
C THR A 129 11.76 4.94 13.84
N THR A 130 11.58 5.63 12.71
CA THR A 130 12.11 6.99 12.53
C THR A 130 11.14 8.08 13.01
N LYS A 131 9.86 7.72 13.22
CA LYS A 131 8.72 8.61 13.51
C LYS A 131 8.46 9.65 12.42
N GLN A 132 8.88 9.37 11.19
CA GLN A 132 8.74 10.29 10.05
C GLN A 132 7.64 9.85 9.09
N LEU A 133 6.93 10.82 8.52
CA LEU A 133 5.92 10.60 7.48
C LEU A 133 6.59 10.10 6.20
N GLN A 134 6.23 8.90 5.73
CA GLN A 134 6.77 8.26 4.53
C GLN A 134 5.83 8.36 3.32
N GLY A 135 4.53 8.49 3.56
CA GLY A 135 3.55 8.57 2.49
C GLY A 135 2.21 9.08 2.96
N ILE A 136 1.39 9.51 2.00
CA ILE A 136 0.08 10.09 2.25
C ILE A 136 -0.91 9.55 1.24
N ARG A 137 -2.09 9.10 1.69
CA ARG A 137 -3.23 8.78 0.84
C ARG A 137 -4.39 9.73 1.14
N PHE A 138 -4.72 10.60 0.20
CA PHE A 138 -6.00 11.31 0.20
C PHE A 138 -7.07 10.41 -0.42
N ILE A 139 -8.20 10.23 0.25
CA ILE A 139 -9.21 9.23 -0.12
C ILE A 139 -10.62 9.71 0.25
N ASP A 140 -11.60 9.38 -0.58
CA ASP A 140 -13.01 9.62 -0.24
C ASP A 140 -13.56 8.59 0.77
N GLY A 141 -14.63 8.96 1.47
CA GLY A 141 -15.19 8.12 2.53
C GLY A 141 -15.69 6.76 2.03
N GLU A 142 -16.27 6.71 0.83
CA GLU A 142 -16.81 5.47 0.25
C GLU A 142 -15.70 4.45 -0.03
N THR A 143 -14.59 4.91 -0.60
CA THR A 143 -13.44 4.06 -0.95
C THR A 143 -12.74 3.58 0.32
N LEU A 144 -12.58 4.43 1.32
CA LEU A 144 -11.99 4.05 2.61
C LEU A 144 -12.84 2.98 3.31
N VAL A 145 -14.17 3.14 3.33
CA VAL A 145 -15.11 2.16 3.89
C VAL A 145 -15.06 0.83 3.15
N LYS A 146 -14.87 0.81 1.82
CA LYS A 146 -14.66 -0.42 1.04
C LYS A 146 -13.32 -1.09 1.37
N GLN A 147 -12.26 -0.31 1.57
CA GLN A 147 -10.93 -0.82 1.89
C GLN A 147 -10.85 -1.42 3.30
N LYS A 148 -11.61 -0.86 4.25
CA LYS A 148 -11.64 -1.27 5.68
C LYS A 148 -10.24 -1.36 6.31
N PRO A 149 -9.40 -0.31 6.23
CA PRO A 149 -8.05 -0.37 6.78
C PRO A 149 -8.01 -0.29 8.32
N TYR A 150 -9.10 0.13 8.97
CA TYR A 150 -9.24 0.26 10.42
C TYR A 150 -10.40 -0.59 10.92
N ASP A 151 -10.43 -0.86 12.23
CA ASP A 151 -11.61 -1.44 12.87
C ASP A 151 -12.82 -0.52 12.65
N MET A 152 -13.95 -1.10 12.27
CA MET A 152 -15.10 -0.34 11.82
C MET A 152 -16.41 -0.97 12.31
N THR A 153 -17.29 -0.13 12.83
CA THR A 153 -18.71 -0.46 13.03
C THR A 153 -19.59 0.38 12.11
N TYR A 154 -20.85 -0.02 11.92
CA TYR A 154 -21.76 0.75 11.08
C TYR A 154 -23.22 0.65 11.55
N VAL A 155 -23.98 1.70 11.24
CA VAL A 155 -25.44 1.74 11.35
C VAL A 155 -26.00 2.02 9.95
N GLY A 156 -26.95 1.20 9.50
CA GLY A 156 -27.54 1.29 8.17
C GLY A 156 -27.06 0.17 7.23
N THR A 157 -26.86 0.51 5.96
CA THR A 157 -26.45 -0.44 4.92
C THR A 157 -24.94 -0.40 4.72
N ILE A 158 -24.30 -1.57 4.75
CA ILE A 158 -22.86 -1.73 4.46
C ILE A 158 -22.57 -1.55 2.98
N ILE A 159 -21.38 -1.00 2.68
CA ILE A 159 -20.88 -0.87 1.31
C ILE A 159 -19.74 -1.88 1.16
N GLU A 160 -19.90 -2.80 0.21
CA GLU A 160 -18.89 -3.82 -0.09
C GLU A 160 -18.36 -3.62 -1.52
N PRO A 161 -17.10 -4.00 -1.79
CA PRO A 161 -16.62 -4.10 -3.16
C PRO A 161 -17.42 -5.15 -3.94
N GLU A 162 -17.50 -4.96 -5.26
CA GLU A 162 -18.14 -5.93 -6.14
C GLU A 162 -17.40 -7.28 -6.12
N LYS A 163 -18.13 -8.38 -6.30
CA LYS A 163 -17.53 -9.70 -6.42
C LYS A 163 -16.76 -9.82 -7.74
N LEU A 164 -15.46 -10.07 -7.64
CA LEU A 164 -14.56 -10.13 -8.79
C LEU A 164 -14.51 -11.53 -9.41
N SER A 165 -14.29 -11.59 -10.72
CA SER A 165 -13.95 -12.83 -11.40
C SER A 165 -12.52 -13.27 -11.06
N SER A 166 -12.20 -14.56 -11.16
CA SER A 166 -10.83 -15.06 -10.97
C SER A 166 -9.83 -14.42 -11.95
N PHE A 167 -10.26 -14.17 -13.19
CA PHE A 167 -9.45 -13.48 -14.20
C PHE A 167 -9.14 -12.03 -13.82
N THR A 168 -10.12 -11.30 -13.28
CA THR A 168 -9.89 -9.94 -12.77
C THR A 168 -8.99 -9.97 -11.55
N GLN A 169 -9.20 -10.93 -10.65
CA GLN A 169 -8.38 -11.10 -9.44
C GLN A 169 -6.90 -11.36 -9.79
N GLU A 170 -6.62 -12.15 -10.82
CA GLU A 170 -5.25 -12.39 -11.28
C GLU A 170 -4.56 -11.10 -11.77
N LYS A 171 -5.30 -10.23 -12.49
CA LYS A 171 -4.77 -8.93 -12.91
C LYS A 171 -4.51 -8.00 -11.73
N ILE A 172 -5.40 -8.01 -10.73
CA ILE A 172 -5.22 -7.24 -9.48
C ILE A 172 -4.00 -7.74 -8.73
N ASN A 173 -3.83 -9.05 -8.61
CA ASN A 173 -2.66 -9.67 -7.98
C ASN A 173 -1.36 -9.26 -8.69
N ALA A 174 -1.34 -9.25 -10.02
CA ALA A 174 -0.20 -8.83 -10.81
C ALA A 174 0.13 -7.34 -10.63
N GLU A 175 -0.90 -6.47 -10.63
CA GLU A 175 -0.71 -5.03 -10.39
C GLU A 175 -0.19 -4.77 -8.97
N ASN A 176 -0.80 -5.39 -7.96
CA ASN A 176 -0.35 -5.29 -6.56
C ASN A 176 1.09 -5.79 -6.37
N ALA A 177 1.48 -6.90 -7.00
CA ALA A 177 2.85 -7.39 -6.95
C ALA A 177 3.84 -6.37 -7.55
N LYS A 178 3.47 -5.74 -8.68
CA LYS A 178 4.32 -4.73 -9.31
C LYS A 178 4.44 -3.45 -8.47
N GLN A 179 3.33 -2.99 -7.88
CA GLN A 179 3.34 -1.86 -6.95
C GLN A 179 4.16 -2.17 -5.70
N LEU A 180 4.09 -3.39 -5.16
CA LEU A 180 4.89 -3.83 -4.02
C LEU A 180 6.39 -3.70 -4.31
N PHE A 181 6.84 -4.12 -5.50
CA PHE A 181 8.22 -3.96 -5.96
C PHE A 181 8.64 -2.48 -6.03
N GLU A 182 7.83 -1.65 -6.68
CA GLU A 182 8.15 -0.23 -6.90
C GLU A 182 8.20 0.54 -5.57
N LEU A 183 7.21 0.36 -4.70
CA LEU A 183 7.16 0.96 -3.37
C LEU A 183 8.32 0.53 -2.47
N THR A 184 8.75 -0.73 -2.58
CA THR A 184 9.94 -1.25 -1.88
C THR A 184 11.20 -0.50 -2.30
N ASN A 185 11.37 -0.27 -3.60
CA ASN A 185 12.51 0.47 -4.11
C ASN A 185 12.46 1.97 -3.78
N ILE A 186 11.27 2.57 -3.69
CA ILE A 186 11.13 3.93 -3.15
C ILE A 186 11.59 4.00 -1.70
N PHE A 187 11.18 3.04 -0.86
CA PHE A 187 11.63 2.98 0.53
C PHE A 187 13.15 2.83 0.64
N ARG A 188 13.77 1.98 -0.20
CA ARG A 188 15.23 1.84 -0.24
C ARG A 188 15.94 3.11 -0.67
N ALA A 189 15.45 3.76 -1.71
CA ALA A 189 16.00 5.01 -2.20
C ALA A 189 15.96 6.10 -1.12
N TYR A 190 14.83 6.24 -0.41
CA TYR A 190 14.68 7.13 0.74
C TYR A 190 15.68 6.84 1.88
N ASN A 191 16.13 5.59 2.00
CA ASN A 191 17.15 5.15 2.97
C ASN A 191 18.58 5.16 2.37
N ASN A 192 18.80 5.77 1.21
CA ASN A 192 20.08 5.83 0.51
C ASN A 192 20.69 4.45 0.20
N LEU A 193 19.83 3.48 -0.11
CA LEU A 193 20.24 2.13 -0.51
C LEU A 193 20.01 1.91 -2.01
N ASP A 194 20.85 1.09 -2.62
CA ASP A 194 20.69 0.66 -4.00
C ASP A 194 19.36 -0.06 -4.20
N GLN A 195 18.66 0.25 -5.30
CA GLN A 195 17.38 -0.37 -5.61
C GLN A 195 17.57 -1.84 -5.99
N PHE A 196 16.62 -2.68 -5.58
CA PHE A 196 16.59 -4.06 -6.03
C PHE A 196 16.28 -4.16 -7.52
N THR A 197 16.89 -5.13 -8.17
CA THR A 197 16.58 -5.47 -9.56
C THR A 197 15.31 -6.31 -9.64
N TYR A 198 14.44 -5.99 -10.60
CA TYR A 198 13.25 -6.78 -10.90
C TYR A 198 13.63 -8.12 -11.54
N SER A 199 13.12 -9.23 -11.02
CA SER A 199 13.33 -10.57 -11.59
C SER A 199 12.01 -11.30 -11.85
N GLU A 200 11.69 -11.53 -13.13
CA GLU A 200 10.50 -12.32 -13.50
C GLU A 200 10.56 -13.76 -12.99
N GLU A 201 11.75 -14.35 -12.99
CA GLU A 201 11.99 -15.70 -12.49
C GLU A 201 11.70 -15.79 -11.00
N LEU A 202 12.27 -14.89 -10.21
CA LEU A 202 12.05 -14.87 -8.76
C LEU A 202 10.61 -14.49 -8.42
N ASN A 203 9.95 -13.64 -9.21
CA ASN A 203 8.52 -13.36 -9.07
C ASN A 203 7.65 -14.62 -9.24
N LYS A 204 7.98 -15.50 -10.19
CA LYS A 204 7.25 -16.77 -10.37
C LYS A 204 7.39 -17.67 -9.15
N VAL A 205 8.61 -17.80 -8.62
CA VAL A 205 8.88 -18.58 -7.40
C VAL A 205 8.13 -17.99 -6.21
N THR A 206 8.23 -16.67 -6.01
CA THR A 206 7.52 -15.94 -4.95
C THR A 206 6.00 -16.12 -5.06
N ASN A 207 5.45 -16.13 -6.28
CA ASN A 207 4.02 -16.34 -6.50
C ASN A 207 3.55 -17.75 -6.18
N GLN A 208 4.31 -18.76 -6.59
CA GLN A 208 4.02 -20.15 -6.25
C GLN A 208 4.08 -20.37 -4.74
N GLN A 209 5.12 -19.85 -4.09
CA GLN A 209 5.31 -19.95 -2.66
C GLN A 209 4.15 -19.32 -1.88
N LEU A 210 3.80 -18.07 -2.19
CA LEU A 210 2.70 -17.37 -1.54
C LEU A 210 1.36 -18.11 -1.74
N LYS A 211 1.09 -18.62 -2.93
CA LYS A 211 -0.12 -19.41 -3.20
C LYS A 211 -0.16 -20.69 -2.36
N ASN A 212 0.94 -21.43 -2.25
CA ASN A 212 1.00 -22.63 -1.44
C ASN A 212 0.70 -22.32 0.03
N ILE A 213 1.36 -21.29 0.59
CA ILE A 213 1.16 -20.86 1.98
C ILE A 213 -0.31 -20.49 2.24
N VAL A 214 -0.93 -19.73 1.34
CA VAL A 214 -2.34 -19.34 1.49
C VAL A 214 -3.27 -20.56 1.36
N MET A 215 -3.03 -21.46 0.41
CA MET A 215 -3.86 -22.65 0.20
C MET A 215 -3.76 -23.64 1.36
N ASP A 216 -2.56 -23.87 1.90
CA ASP A 216 -2.34 -24.74 3.05
C ASP A 216 -3.07 -24.20 4.29
N ARG A 217 -3.00 -22.89 4.51
CA ARG A 217 -3.73 -22.22 5.59
C ARG A 217 -5.25 -22.37 5.44
N LEU A 218 -5.78 -22.15 4.23
CA LEU A 218 -7.20 -22.33 3.96
C LEU A 218 -7.65 -23.78 4.17
N ALA A 219 -6.78 -24.73 3.84
CA ALA A 219 -7.01 -26.16 4.06
C ALA A 219 -6.81 -26.58 5.54
N LYS A 220 -6.34 -25.68 6.42
CA LYS A 220 -5.96 -25.97 7.81
C LYS A 220 -4.98 -27.15 7.91
N ILE A 221 -4.10 -27.26 6.93
CA ILE A 221 -3.01 -28.23 6.94
C ILE A 221 -1.91 -27.62 7.82
N ASP A 222 -1.41 -28.39 8.78
CA ASP A 222 -0.13 -28.09 9.44
C ASP A 222 0.96 -28.19 8.37
N SER A 223 1.22 -27.08 7.69
CA SER A 223 2.35 -26.96 6.78
C SER A 223 3.61 -26.97 7.64
N ALA A 224 4.56 -27.83 7.30
CA ALA A 224 5.91 -27.65 7.80
C ALA A 224 6.38 -26.26 7.34
N ASP A 225 7.12 -25.54 8.21
CA ASP A 225 7.80 -24.31 7.80
C ASP A 225 8.53 -24.60 6.48
N THR A 226 8.06 -23.95 5.42
CA THR A 226 8.59 -24.22 4.09
C THR A 226 9.97 -23.60 4.05
N ASP A 227 11.00 -24.45 4.00
CA ASP A 227 12.39 -24.03 3.95
C ASP A 227 12.64 -23.26 2.64
N LEU A 228 12.84 -21.94 2.75
CA LEU A 228 13.06 -21.03 1.62
C LEU A 228 14.24 -21.49 0.75
N GLU A 229 15.30 -22.03 1.35
CA GLU A 229 16.46 -22.54 0.62
C GLU A 229 16.06 -23.72 -0.27
N GLN A 230 15.20 -24.62 0.21
CA GLN A 230 14.68 -25.72 -0.60
C GLN A 230 13.76 -25.22 -1.71
N VAL A 231 12.94 -24.20 -1.46
CA VAL A 231 12.08 -23.58 -2.48
C VAL A 231 12.92 -23.01 -3.61
N LEU A 232 13.95 -22.24 -3.28
CA LEU A 232 14.84 -21.63 -4.27
C LEU A 232 15.61 -22.69 -5.06
N LYS A 233 16.23 -23.67 -4.38
CA LYS A 233 16.96 -24.77 -5.02
C LYS A 233 16.09 -25.61 -5.95
N LYS A 234 14.86 -25.93 -5.55
CA LYS A 234 13.91 -26.70 -6.38
C LYS A 234 13.53 -25.95 -7.65
N ASN A 235 13.54 -24.62 -7.62
CA ASN A 235 13.25 -23.77 -8.76
C ASN A 235 14.53 -23.31 -9.50
N GLU A 236 15.68 -23.92 -9.22
CA GLU A 236 16.96 -23.64 -9.90
C GLU A 236 17.40 -22.17 -9.78
N VAL A 237 17.02 -21.49 -8.68
CA VAL A 237 17.45 -20.12 -8.40
C VAL A 237 18.80 -20.15 -7.66
N ASP A 238 19.83 -19.58 -8.27
CA ASP A 238 21.13 -19.35 -7.63
C ASP A 238 21.10 -18.16 -6.66
N PHE A 239 21.66 -18.34 -5.47
CA PHE A 239 21.79 -17.31 -4.43
C PHE A 239 22.91 -17.65 -3.43
N GLU A 240 23.54 -16.62 -2.85
CA GLU A 240 24.45 -16.74 -1.70
C GLU A 240 23.69 -16.62 -0.37
N GLN A 241 22.75 -15.66 -0.32
CA GLN A 241 21.86 -15.44 0.81
C GLN A 241 20.45 -15.16 0.32
N ALA A 242 19.46 -15.52 1.15
CA ALA A 242 18.06 -15.24 0.86
C ALA A 242 17.27 -14.94 2.13
N SER A 243 16.21 -14.14 2.00
CA SER A 243 15.18 -13.97 3.04
C SER A 243 13.80 -13.82 2.43
N GLU A 244 12.77 -13.97 3.26
CA GLU A 244 11.37 -13.88 2.87
C GLU A 244 10.56 -13.02 3.85
N ASN A 245 9.83 -12.07 3.28
CA ASN A 245 8.80 -11.29 3.96
C ASN A 245 7.42 -11.73 3.48
N ILE A 246 6.51 -12.03 4.41
CA ILE A 246 5.11 -12.33 4.11
C ILE A 246 4.19 -11.45 4.96
N ALA A 247 3.16 -10.91 4.32
CA ALA A 247 2.15 -10.07 4.92
C ALA A 247 0.76 -10.55 4.52
N GLU A 248 -0.19 -10.45 5.45
CA GLU A 248 -1.53 -11.01 5.31
C GLU A 248 -2.60 -9.98 5.61
N ASN A 249 -3.75 -10.12 4.96
CA ASN A 249 -4.93 -9.31 5.18
C ASN A 249 -4.73 -7.79 4.98
N TYR A 250 -3.85 -7.40 4.04
CA TYR A 250 -3.67 -6.00 3.66
C TYR A 250 -4.58 -5.61 2.49
N SER A 251 -5.06 -4.37 2.50
CA SER A 251 -6.04 -3.88 1.52
C SER A 251 -5.43 -3.74 0.11
N ASP A 252 -4.20 -3.26 0.04
CA ASP A 252 -3.42 -3.05 -1.20
C ASP A 252 -1.91 -3.11 -0.92
N ALA A 253 -1.11 -2.94 -1.98
CA ALA A 253 0.36 -2.97 -1.90
C ALA A 253 0.96 -1.85 -1.03
N VAL A 254 0.30 -0.68 -0.96
CA VAL A 254 0.74 0.45 -0.13
C VAL A 254 0.63 0.07 1.35
N ASP A 255 -0.51 -0.48 1.77
CA ASP A 255 -0.70 -0.92 3.14
C ASP A 255 0.26 -2.07 3.49
N ALA A 256 0.50 -3.00 2.55
CA ALA A 256 1.44 -4.12 2.75
C ALA A 256 2.89 -3.65 2.93
N VAL A 257 3.40 -2.75 2.08
CA VAL A 257 4.75 -2.17 2.26
C VAL A 257 4.86 -1.43 3.58
N SER A 258 3.86 -0.64 3.95
CA SER A 258 3.84 0.03 5.26
C SER A 258 3.90 -0.97 6.42
N GLY A 259 3.23 -2.12 6.28
CA GLY A 259 3.30 -3.22 7.24
C GLY A 259 4.70 -3.84 7.35
N PHE A 260 5.38 -4.04 6.21
CA PHE A 260 6.76 -4.54 6.21
C PHE A 260 7.74 -3.55 6.85
N ILE A 261 7.63 -2.25 6.51
CA ILE A 261 8.48 -1.18 7.05
C ILE A 261 8.39 -1.09 8.59
N ASN A 262 7.21 -1.36 9.13
CA ASN A 262 6.89 -1.23 10.56
C ASN A 262 7.03 -2.55 11.35
N SER A 263 7.50 -3.62 10.73
CA SER A 263 7.87 -4.87 11.40
C SER A 263 9.39 -4.98 11.52
N GLU A 264 9.92 -5.14 12.73
CA GLU A 264 11.38 -5.19 12.95
C GLU A 264 12.06 -6.29 12.11
N LYS A 265 11.44 -7.48 12.04
CA LYS A 265 11.95 -8.60 11.22
C LYS A 265 11.97 -8.21 9.75
N HIS A 266 10.83 -7.77 9.22
CA HIS A 266 10.69 -7.52 7.78
C HIS A 266 11.51 -6.30 7.32
N ARG A 267 11.61 -5.28 8.17
CA ARG A 267 12.42 -4.09 7.94
C ARG A 267 13.90 -4.40 7.78
N LYS A 268 14.43 -5.36 8.55
CA LYS A 268 15.85 -5.75 8.43
C LYS A 268 16.16 -6.21 7.01
N ASP A 269 15.28 -6.98 6.40
CA ASP A 269 15.45 -7.49 5.02
C ASP A 269 15.35 -6.37 3.98
N LEU A 270 14.39 -5.45 4.15
CA LEU A 270 14.26 -4.26 3.29
C LEU A 270 15.50 -3.37 3.29
N LEU A 271 16.20 -3.30 4.43
CA LEU A 271 17.39 -2.46 4.64
C LEU A 271 18.72 -3.21 4.44
N GLN A 272 18.70 -4.52 4.17
CA GLN A 272 19.92 -5.26 3.89
C GLN A 272 20.57 -4.75 2.59
N SER A 273 21.86 -4.41 2.66
CA SER A 273 22.61 -3.84 1.54
C SER A 273 23.18 -4.90 0.59
N ASN A 274 23.31 -6.14 1.04
CA ASN A 274 23.87 -7.24 0.25
C ASN A 274 22.85 -7.88 -0.71
N TYR A 275 21.56 -7.83 -0.37
CA TYR A 275 20.51 -8.22 -1.32
C TYR A 275 20.48 -7.27 -2.52
N ASN A 276 20.42 -7.85 -3.72
CA ASN A 276 20.50 -7.11 -4.99
C ASN A 276 19.31 -7.40 -5.92
N ILE A 277 18.53 -8.46 -5.66
CA ILE A 277 17.34 -8.85 -6.42
C ILE A 277 16.18 -9.13 -5.46
N VAL A 278 14.97 -8.73 -5.85
CA VAL A 278 13.75 -9.07 -5.12
C VAL A 278 12.69 -9.66 -6.07
N GLY A 279 12.06 -10.73 -5.62
CA GLY A 279 10.82 -11.25 -6.17
C GLY A 279 9.65 -10.78 -5.32
N THR A 280 8.57 -10.35 -5.94
CA THR A 280 7.37 -9.85 -5.27
C THR A 280 6.14 -10.56 -5.79
N SER A 281 5.19 -10.85 -4.90
CA SER A 281 3.91 -11.44 -5.26
C SER A 281 2.79 -10.86 -4.42
N ALA A 282 1.59 -10.84 -4.99
CA ALA A 282 0.35 -10.71 -4.25
C ALA A 282 -0.61 -11.85 -4.62
N PHE A 283 -1.39 -12.29 -3.65
CA PHE A 283 -2.44 -13.27 -3.84
C PHE A 283 -3.62 -12.93 -2.93
N GLU A 284 -4.68 -12.39 -3.53
CA GLU A 284 -5.80 -11.79 -2.81
C GLU A 284 -5.31 -10.65 -1.89
N LYS A 285 -5.45 -10.79 -0.57
CA LYS A 285 -4.97 -9.82 0.43
C LYS A 285 -3.63 -10.21 1.07
N ASN A 286 -2.91 -11.15 0.47
CA ASN A 286 -1.61 -11.61 0.96
C ASN A 286 -0.51 -11.13 0.02
N TYR A 287 0.65 -10.84 0.57
CA TYR A 287 1.79 -10.24 -0.13
C TYR A 287 3.06 -10.95 0.31
N ALA A 288 3.99 -11.14 -0.61
CA ALA A 288 5.28 -11.75 -0.31
C ALA A 288 6.42 -11.05 -1.06
N GLN A 289 7.59 -11.06 -0.44
CA GLN A 289 8.85 -10.66 -1.03
C GLN A 289 9.90 -11.72 -0.73
N ILE A 290 10.62 -12.17 -1.75
CA ILE A 290 11.83 -12.99 -1.58
C ILE A 290 13.02 -12.15 -2.04
N PHE A 291 13.96 -11.93 -1.14
CA PHE A 291 15.20 -11.20 -1.42
C PHE A 291 16.31 -12.20 -1.63
N ILE A 292 17.20 -11.95 -2.60
CA ILE A 292 18.42 -12.73 -2.78
C ILE A 292 19.63 -11.82 -2.96
N GLU A 293 20.76 -12.31 -2.47
CA GLU A 293 22.10 -11.90 -2.89
C GLU A 293 22.56 -12.91 -3.93
N LYS A 294 22.84 -12.43 -5.14
CA LYS A 294 23.58 -13.18 -6.17
C LYS A 294 25.05 -12.87 -6.14
#